data_AF-A0A542YNB6-F1
#
_entry.id   AF-A0A542YNB6-F1
#
_cell.length_a   1.000
_cell.length_b   1.000
_cell.length_c   1.000
_cell.angle_alpha   90.00
_cell.angle_beta   90.00
_cell.angle_gamma   90.00
#
_symmetry.space_group_name_H-M   'P 1'
#
loop_
_entity.id
_entity.type
_entity.pdbx_description
1 polymer ?
#
loop_
_entity_poly.entity_id
_entity_poly.type
_entity_poly.pdbx_seq_one_letter_code
_entity_poly.pdbx_strand_id
1 'polypeptide(L)'
;MPIHPSAPDDLSGLIEAFRQTVQTVVDLGHTATAEDFERPTSCPGWTVKDHIAHVAALEDFLEGGDYPRVDLPEREHVHHEFAEWMEWGVQVRRKTPGRAVVNELETLLLGRMASLGAPDLTLDTVVPAPMDSTRPLGDLLRLRIMDIWTHEQDLREVLGRPGGLDAPGAAVFLAGFERSFPVLAAERMELPEGTAVILDCTGPATGRIGVRMGRNPEGRPWAHALFSGGADPVESTPLVEGPTTTIALSTDALTRRAAGRRATADLAYQVTGDEALAVRVLDALVITP
;
A
#
# COMPACT_ATOMS: atom_id res chain seq x y z
N MET A 1 -4.96 -4.36 19.98
CA MET A 1 -5.93 -3.27 19.73
C MET A 1 -6.13 -3.25 18.23
N PRO A 2 -7.39 -3.32 17.76
CA PRO A 2 -7.67 -3.23 16.33
C PRO A 2 -7.14 -1.90 15.77
N ILE A 3 -6.89 -1.87 14.47
CA ILE A 3 -6.46 -0.65 13.76
C ILE A 3 -7.57 0.40 13.86
N HIS A 4 -7.19 1.63 14.19
CA HIS A 4 -8.07 2.79 14.26
C HIS A 4 -7.45 3.99 13.53
N PRO A 5 -8.21 4.68 12.65
CA PRO A 5 -9.57 4.35 12.24
C PRO A 5 -9.64 3.02 11.47
N SER A 6 -10.77 2.32 11.55
CA SER A 6 -10.96 1.06 10.85
C SER A 6 -11.07 1.29 9.34
N ALA A 7 -10.51 0.38 8.54
CA ALA A 7 -10.72 0.41 7.10
C ALA A 7 -12.19 0.12 6.77
N PRO A 8 -12.77 0.75 5.73
CA PRO A 8 -14.09 0.38 5.24
C PRO A 8 -14.12 -1.08 4.77
N ASP A 9 -15.18 -1.79 5.12
CA ASP A 9 -15.41 -3.19 4.78
C ASP A 9 -16.50 -3.39 3.72
N ASP A 10 -17.40 -2.41 3.54
CA ASP A 10 -18.43 -2.40 2.51
C ASP A 10 -18.01 -1.67 1.20
N LEU A 11 -18.80 -1.86 0.13
CA LEU A 11 -18.50 -1.29 -1.18
C LEU A 11 -18.58 0.24 -1.18
N SER A 12 -19.58 0.82 -0.51
CA SER A 12 -19.80 2.27 -0.47
C SER A 12 -18.63 3.00 0.19
N GLY A 13 -18.18 2.48 1.33
CA GLY A 13 -17.03 2.99 2.07
C GLY A 13 -15.72 2.85 1.28
N LEU A 14 -15.52 1.75 0.54
CA LEU A 14 -14.35 1.61 -0.33
C LEU A 14 -14.38 2.59 -1.50
N ILE A 15 -15.54 2.80 -2.12
CA ILE A 15 -15.71 3.77 -3.21
C ILE A 15 -15.40 5.19 -2.70
N GLU A 16 -15.90 5.56 -1.53
CA GLU A 16 -15.62 6.87 -0.95
C GLU A 16 -14.15 7.03 -0.55
N ALA A 17 -13.52 6.00 0.02
CA ALA A 17 -12.10 6.00 0.31
C ALA A 17 -11.24 6.13 -0.96
N PHE A 18 -11.61 5.44 -2.04
CA PHE A 18 -11.00 5.58 -3.35
C PHE A 18 -11.13 7.01 -3.88
N ARG A 19 -12.36 7.56 -3.87
CA ARG A 19 -12.64 8.94 -4.30
C ARG A 19 -11.76 9.95 -3.56
N GLN A 20 -11.73 9.87 -2.23
CA GLN A 20 -10.94 10.78 -1.41
C GLN A 20 -9.44 10.66 -1.72
N THR A 21 -8.93 9.44 -1.87
CA THR A 21 -7.50 9.19 -2.13
C THR A 21 -7.08 9.76 -3.49
N VAL A 22 -7.85 9.52 -4.55
CA VAL A 22 -7.57 10.09 -5.88
C VAL A 22 -7.74 11.61 -5.88
N GLN A 23 -8.80 12.14 -5.27
CA GLN A 23 -9.02 13.58 -5.17
C GLN A 23 -7.85 14.28 -4.48
N THR A 24 -7.28 13.66 -3.44
CA THR A 24 -6.13 14.23 -2.74
C THR A 24 -4.88 14.32 -3.62
N VAL A 25 -4.64 13.33 -4.49
CA VAL A 25 -3.58 13.39 -5.50
C VAL A 25 -3.81 14.55 -6.48
N VAL A 26 -5.04 14.72 -6.95
CA VAL A 26 -5.44 15.83 -7.83
C VAL A 26 -5.19 17.17 -7.13
N ASP A 27 -5.66 17.33 -5.89
CA ASP A 27 -5.51 18.54 -5.09
C ASP A 27 -4.04 18.90 -4.87
N LEU A 28 -3.19 17.91 -4.52
CA LEU A 28 -1.74 18.09 -4.41
C LEU A 28 -1.13 18.53 -5.74
N GLY A 29 -1.52 17.89 -6.85
CA GLY A 29 -1.14 18.25 -8.20
C GLY A 29 -1.52 19.68 -8.59
N HIS A 30 -2.68 20.18 -8.13
CA HIS A 30 -3.07 21.58 -8.34
C HIS A 30 -2.18 22.59 -7.61
N THR A 31 -1.52 22.19 -6.53
CA THR A 31 -0.57 23.05 -5.80
C THR A 31 0.83 23.04 -6.38
N ALA A 32 1.19 22.03 -7.20
CA ALA A 32 2.54 21.86 -7.74
C ALA A 32 2.89 22.87 -8.84
N THR A 33 4.10 23.44 -8.79
CA THR A 33 4.66 24.26 -9.86
C THR A 33 5.21 23.40 -11.00
N ALA A 34 5.60 24.03 -12.12
CA ALA A 34 6.28 23.32 -13.21
C ALA A 34 7.61 22.69 -12.76
N GLU A 35 8.33 23.34 -11.84
CA GLU A 35 9.55 22.81 -11.25
C GLU A 35 9.24 21.64 -10.30
N ASP A 36 8.19 21.75 -9.48
CA ASP A 36 7.81 20.68 -8.56
C ASP A 36 7.52 19.36 -9.28
N PHE A 37 6.86 19.42 -10.43
CA PHE A 37 6.54 18.24 -11.23
C PHE A 37 7.77 17.42 -11.66
N GLU A 38 8.92 18.05 -11.83
CA GLU A 38 10.16 17.41 -12.27
C GLU A 38 11.06 16.98 -11.09
N ARG A 39 10.64 17.25 -9.84
CA ARG A 39 11.42 16.86 -8.66
C ARG A 39 11.38 15.35 -8.44
N PRO A 40 12.53 14.71 -8.15
CA PRO A 40 12.58 13.29 -7.83
C PRO A 40 11.88 13.00 -6.50
N THR A 41 11.42 11.75 -6.35
CA THR A 41 10.76 11.27 -5.14
C THR A 41 11.56 10.14 -4.48
N SER A 42 11.06 9.62 -3.36
CA SER A 42 11.58 8.39 -2.75
C SER A 42 11.26 7.11 -3.54
N CYS A 43 10.44 7.20 -4.59
CA CYS A 43 10.27 6.13 -5.56
C CYS A 43 11.40 6.22 -6.59
N PRO A 44 12.27 5.20 -6.70
CA PRO A 44 13.39 5.23 -7.64
C PRO A 44 12.94 5.55 -9.07
N GLY A 45 13.58 6.56 -9.68
CA GLY A 45 13.33 6.95 -11.07
C GLY A 45 12.04 7.71 -11.34
N TRP A 46 11.20 7.96 -10.32
CA TRP A 46 9.93 8.66 -10.47
C TRP A 46 9.96 10.06 -9.88
N THR A 47 9.50 11.00 -10.70
CA THR A 47 9.22 12.40 -10.33
C THR A 47 7.81 12.55 -9.74
N VAL A 48 7.51 13.73 -9.19
CA VAL A 48 6.13 14.11 -8.78
C VAL A 48 5.13 13.89 -9.91
N LYS A 49 5.49 14.25 -11.16
CA LYS A 49 4.63 14.02 -12.33
C LYS A 49 4.45 12.53 -12.63
N ASP A 50 5.50 11.72 -12.48
CA ASP A 50 5.45 10.29 -12.79
C ASP A 50 4.44 9.55 -11.87
N HIS A 51 4.36 9.92 -10.59
CA HIS A 51 3.32 9.39 -9.68
C HIS A 51 1.90 9.71 -10.15
N ILE A 52 1.63 10.95 -10.55
CA ILE A 52 0.31 11.37 -11.02
C ILE A 52 0.00 10.68 -12.36
N ALA A 53 1.00 10.54 -13.23
CA ALA A 53 0.88 9.83 -14.49
C ALA A 53 0.59 8.33 -14.30
N HIS A 54 1.20 7.69 -13.31
CA HIS A 54 0.91 6.29 -12.94
C HIS A 54 -0.54 6.11 -12.50
N VAL A 55 -1.03 6.98 -11.61
CA VAL A 55 -2.43 6.94 -11.16
C VAL A 55 -3.37 7.15 -12.36
N ALA A 56 -3.12 8.16 -13.19
CA ALA A 56 -3.91 8.41 -14.40
C ALA A 56 -3.91 7.20 -15.35
N ALA A 57 -2.73 6.61 -15.61
CA ALA A 57 -2.60 5.49 -16.53
C ALA A 57 -3.39 4.25 -16.08
N LEU A 58 -3.39 3.95 -14.79
CA LEU A 58 -4.14 2.80 -14.26
C LEU A 58 -5.65 3.07 -14.21
N GLU A 59 -6.08 4.27 -13.83
CA GLU A 59 -7.51 4.58 -13.84
C GLU A 59 -8.09 4.65 -15.26
N ASP A 60 -7.31 5.11 -16.24
CA ASP A 60 -7.65 5.06 -17.67
C ASP A 60 -7.79 3.62 -18.17
N PHE A 61 -6.80 2.76 -17.89
CA PHE A 61 -6.86 1.34 -18.21
C PHE A 61 -8.08 0.64 -17.59
N LEU A 62 -8.38 0.93 -16.32
CA LEU A 62 -9.52 0.32 -15.62
C LEU A 62 -10.88 0.80 -16.16
N GLU A 63 -10.93 1.92 -16.87
CA GLU A 63 -12.11 2.38 -17.64
C GLU A 63 -12.10 1.85 -19.09
N GLY A 64 -11.17 0.96 -19.43
CA GLY A 64 -11.05 0.37 -20.77
C GLY A 64 -10.29 1.23 -21.76
N GLY A 65 -9.51 2.21 -21.29
CA GLY A 65 -8.57 2.97 -22.10
C GLY A 65 -7.41 2.11 -22.60
N ASP A 66 -6.73 2.61 -23.65
CA ASP A 66 -5.56 1.93 -24.23
C ASP A 66 -4.38 1.96 -23.25
N TYR A 67 -3.66 0.83 -23.15
CA TYR A 67 -2.42 0.73 -22.38
C TYR A 67 -1.27 0.27 -23.28
N PRO A 68 -0.76 1.16 -24.15
CA PRO A 68 0.16 0.77 -25.20
C PRO A 68 1.53 0.40 -24.64
N ARG A 69 2.07 -0.71 -25.13
CA ARG A 69 3.49 -1.03 -24.95
C ARG A 69 4.33 0.02 -25.69
N VAL A 70 5.30 0.60 -24.99
CA VAL A 70 6.20 1.62 -25.54
C VAL A 70 7.65 1.27 -25.25
N ASP A 71 8.56 1.82 -26.05
CA ASP A 71 10.00 1.68 -25.80
C ASP A 71 10.37 2.38 -24.49
N LEU A 72 10.93 1.61 -23.57
CA LEU A 72 11.48 2.10 -22.32
C LEU A 72 12.99 2.25 -22.43
N PRO A 73 13.58 3.39 -22.02
CA PRO A 73 15.02 3.46 -21.84
C PRO A 73 15.43 2.54 -20.68
N GLU A 74 16.70 2.11 -20.66
CA GLU A 74 17.22 1.28 -19.56
C GLU A 74 17.02 1.98 -18.20
N ARG A 75 16.44 1.25 -17.24
CA ARG A 75 16.12 1.73 -15.89
C ARG A 75 16.70 0.76 -14.86
N GLU A 76 17.51 1.27 -13.95
CA GLU A 76 18.12 0.45 -12.90
C GLU A 76 17.09 -0.16 -11.94
N HIS A 77 15.92 0.48 -11.77
CA HIS A 77 14.89 0.08 -10.82
C HIS A 77 13.83 -0.88 -11.39
N VAL A 78 13.90 -1.23 -12.68
CA VAL A 78 12.94 -2.13 -13.32
C VAL A 78 13.52 -3.55 -13.35
N HIS A 79 13.01 -4.42 -12.48
CA HIS A 79 13.57 -5.76 -12.28
C HIS A 79 12.65 -6.90 -12.74
N HIS A 80 11.40 -6.61 -13.09
CA HIS A 80 10.41 -7.63 -13.47
C HIS A 80 9.35 -7.07 -14.43
N GLU A 81 8.69 -7.97 -15.16
CA GLU A 81 7.69 -7.63 -16.20
C GLU A 81 6.57 -6.72 -15.68
N PHE A 82 6.13 -6.93 -14.43
CA PHE A 82 5.10 -6.06 -13.83
C PHE A 82 5.57 -4.61 -13.63
N ALA A 83 6.84 -4.38 -13.29
CA ALA A 83 7.39 -3.04 -13.16
C ALA A 83 7.60 -2.40 -14.54
N GLU A 84 8.00 -3.20 -15.53
CA GLU A 84 8.09 -2.77 -16.93
C GLU A 84 6.71 -2.31 -17.45
N TRP A 85 5.66 -3.09 -17.16
CA TRP A 85 4.29 -2.74 -17.52
C TRP A 85 3.88 -1.40 -16.91
N MET A 86 4.12 -1.19 -15.61
CA MET A 86 3.81 0.08 -14.93
C MET A 86 4.53 1.28 -15.58
N GLU A 87 5.78 1.11 -16.00
CA GLU A 87 6.55 2.16 -16.67
C GLU A 87 5.96 2.55 -18.03
N TRP A 88 5.23 1.69 -18.74
CA TRP A 88 4.59 2.07 -20.01
C TRP A 88 3.58 3.20 -19.81
N GLY A 89 2.70 3.07 -18.82
CA GLY A 89 1.70 4.08 -18.50
C GLY A 89 2.29 5.44 -18.15
N VAL A 90 3.39 5.43 -17.38
CA VAL A 90 4.17 6.63 -17.02
C VAL A 90 4.86 7.21 -18.25
N GLN A 91 5.55 6.37 -19.03
CA GLN A 91 6.34 6.77 -20.19
C GLN A 91 5.49 7.47 -21.26
N VAL A 92 4.27 6.97 -21.52
CA VAL A 92 3.30 7.59 -22.46
C VAL A 92 3.03 9.04 -22.08
N ARG A 93 2.98 9.35 -20.78
CA ARG A 93 2.63 10.67 -20.25
C ARG A 93 3.84 11.57 -19.96
N ARG A 94 5.09 11.09 -20.08
CA ARG A 94 6.29 11.89 -19.74
C ARG A 94 6.43 13.19 -20.53
N LYS A 95 5.97 13.21 -21.80
CA LYS A 95 6.00 14.41 -22.65
C LYS A 95 4.82 15.36 -22.40
N THR A 96 3.82 14.93 -21.65
CA THR A 96 2.66 15.74 -21.29
C THR A 96 3.03 16.70 -20.15
N PRO A 97 2.69 18.00 -20.23
CA PRO A 97 2.91 18.91 -19.11
C PRO A 97 2.21 18.43 -17.85
N GLY A 98 2.84 18.54 -16.68
CA GLY A 98 2.29 17.99 -15.42
C GLY A 98 0.87 18.48 -15.10
N ARG A 99 0.56 19.75 -15.39
CA ARG A 99 -0.81 20.30 -15.26
C ARG A 99 -1.84 19.60 -16.15
N ALA A 100 -1.46 19.18 -17.35
CA ALA A 100 -2.36 18.43 -18.22
C ALA A 100 -2.58 17.00 -17.72
N VAL A 101 -1.56 16.36 -17.13
CA VAL A 101 -1.72 15.04 -16.47
C VAL A 101 -2.64 15.13 -15.24
N VAL A 102 -2.57 16.21 -14.47
CA VAL A 102 -3.50 16.45 -13.36
C VAL A 102 -4.94 16.58 -13.85
N ASN A 103 -5.18 17.38 -14.91
CA ASN A 103 -6.52 17.56 -15.49
C ASN A 103 -7.07 16.26 -16.09
N GLU A 104 -6.19 15.43 -16.67
CA GLU A 104 -6.54 14.09 -17.15
C GLU A 104 -7.03 13.22 -15.98
N LEU A 105 -6.28 13.16 -14.89
CA LEU A 105 -6.66 12.40 -13.69
C LEU A 105 -7.98 12.89 -13.08
N GLU A 106 -8.20 14.21 -13.03
CA GLU A 106 -9.47 14.79 -12.57
C GLU A 106 -10.65 14.33 -13.42
N THR A 107 -10.48 14.28 -14.75
CA THR A 107 -11.50 13.79 -15.68
C THR A 107 -11.75 12.28 -15.48
N LEU A 108 -10.69 11.50 -15.34
CA LEU A 108 -10.77 10.07 -15.09
C LEU A 108 -11.48 9.76 -13.78
N LEU A 109 -11.20 10.52 -12.71
CA LEU A 109 -11.89 10.35 -11.43
C LEU A 109 -13.41 10.49 -11.60
N LEU A 110 -13.90 11.47 -12.35
CA LEU A 110 -15.33 11.62 -12.62
C LEU A 110 -15.91 10.39 -13.35
N GLY A 111 -15.19 9.85 -14.33
CA GLY A 111 -15.56 8.63 -15.05
C GLY A 111 -15.60 7.41 -14.12
N ARG A 112 -14.52 7.19 -13.36
CA ARG A 112 -14.43 6.13 -12.34
C ARG A 112 -15.59 6.19 -11.36
N MET A 113 -15.95 7.39 -10.90
CA MET A 113 -17.06 7.55 -9.96
C MET A 113 -18.43 7.21 -10.57
N ALA A 114 -18.64 7.51 -11.84
CA ALA A 114 -19.85 7.10 -12.55
C ALA A 114 -19.91 5.58 -12.70
N SER A 115 -18.80 4.95 -13.12
CA SER A 115 -18.70 3.50 -13.32
C SER A 115 -18.87 2.73 -12.01
N LEU A 116 -18.20 3.17 -10.93
CA LEU A 116 -18.31 2.57 -9.59
C LEU A 116 -19.68 2.79 -8.93
N GLY A 117 -20.44 3.79 -9.38
CA GLY A 117 -21.80 4.07 -8.90
C GLY A 117 -22.89 3.21 -9.54
N ALA A 118 -22.55 2.25 -10.40
CA ALA A 118 -23.52 1.38 -11.05
C ALA A 118 -24.26 0.49 -10.03
N PRO A 119 -25.60 0.36 -10.12
CA PRO A 119 -26.45 -0.19 -9.06
C PRO A 119 -26.24 -1.69 -8.78
N ASP A 120 -25.73 -2.44 -9.75
CA ASP A 120 -25.57 -3.90 -9.66
C ASP A 120 -24.17 -4.32 -9.18
N LEU A 121 -23.29 -3.36 -8.86
CA LEU A 121 -21.95 -3.67 -8.36
C LEU A 121 -22.00 -4.15 -6.92
N THR A 122 -21.23 -5.20 -6.66
CA THR A 122 -20.98 -5.74 -5.32
C THR A 122 -19.47 -5.89 -5.11
N LEU A 123 -19.05 -6.19 -3.88
CA LEU A 123 -17.64 -6.48 -3.60
C LEU A 123 -17.11 -7.67 -4.41
N ASP A 124 -17.98 -8.62 -4.75
CA ASP A 124 -17.65 -9.85 -5.45
C ASP A 124 -17.74 -9.73 -6.98
N THR A 125 -18.20 -8.58 -7.50
CA THR A 125 -18.25 -8.35 -8.95
C THR A 125 -16.85 -8.51 -9.53
N VAL A 126 -16.70 -9.45 -10.47
CA VAL A 126 -15.42 -9.69 -11.16
C VAL A 126 -15.19 -8.60 -12.19
N VAL A 127 -14.08 -7.88 -12.06
CA VAL A 127 -13.70 -6.76 -12.93
C VAL A 127 -12.30 -6.96 -13.52
N PRO A 128 -11.97 -6.30 -14.66
CA PRO A 128 -10.62 -6.28 -15.19
C PRO A 128 -9.61 -5.75 -14.17
N ALA A 129 -8.38 -6.24 -14.29
CA ALA A 129 -7.24 -5.86 -13.45
C ALA A 129 -5.96 -5.84 -14.28
N PRO A 130 -4.88 -5.20 -13.79
CA PRO A 130 -3.58 -5.15 -14.47
C PRO A 130 -3.10 -6.51 -14.99
N MET A 131 -2.27 -6.49 -16.04
CA MET A 131 -1.70 -7.69 -16.68
C MET A 131 -2.75 -8.67 -17.22
N ASP A 132 -3.79 -8.15 -17.89
CA ASP A 132 -4.90 -8.94 -18.48
C ASP A 132 -5.54 -9.94 -17.50
N SER A 133 -5.55 -9.57 -16.22
CA SER A 133 -6.12 -10.39 -15.15
C SER A 133 -7.51 -9.89 -14.74
N THR A 134 -8.17 -10.63 -13.86
CA THR A 134 -9.46 -10.24 -13.28
C THR A 134 -9.45 -10.45 -11.78
N ARG A 135 -10.24 -9.66 -11.05
CA ARG A 135 -10.39 -9.85 -9.60
C ARG A 135 -11.73 -9.32 -9.07
N PRO A 136 -12.15 -9.72 -7.85
CA PRO A 136 -13.29 -9.10 -7.17
C PRO A 136 -13.09 -7.59 -7.01
N LEU A 137 -14.14 -6.81 -7.24
CA LEU A 137 -14.09 -5.34 -7.18
C LEU A 137 -13.60 -4.84 -5.81
N GLY A 138 -14.02 -5.48 -4.72
CA GLY A 138 -13.56 -5.15 -3.38
C GLY A 138 -12.04 -5.31 -3.22
N ASP A 139 -11.45 -6.31 -3.84
CA ASP A 139 -9.99 -6.53 -3.81
C ASP A 139 -9.25 -5.55 -4.71
N LEU A 140 -9.83 -5.21 -5.86
CA LEU A 140 -9.30 -4.15 -6.72
C LEU A 140 -9.28 -2.81 -6.01
N LEU A 141 -10.40 -2.38 -5.42
CA LEU A 141 -10.49 -1.09 -4.72
C LEU A 141 -9.49 -1.01 -3.57
N ARG A 142 -9.38 -2.07 -2.74
CA ARG A 142 -8.38 -2.09 -1.64
C ARG A 142 -6.95 -1.96 -2.15
N LEU A 143 -6.61 -2.66 -3.23
CA LEU A 143 -5.29 -2.53 -3.87
C LEU A 143 -5.06 -1.10 -4.39
N ARG A 144 -6.02 -0.56 -5.15
CA ARG A 144 -5.90 0.79 -5.75
C ARG A 144 -5.79 1.86 -4.67
N ILE A 145 -6.60 1.81 -3.62
CA ILE A 145 -6.53 2.74 -2.49
C ILE A 145 -5.15 2.70 -1.84
N MET A 146 -4.64 1.50 -1.54
CA MET A 146 -3.32 1.32 -0.93
C MET A 146 -2.18 1.87 -1.80
N ASP A 147 -2.23 1.60 -3.10
CA ASP A 147 -1.26 2.07 -4.09
C ASP A 147 -1.30 3.60 -4.23
N ILE A 148 -2.47 4.17 -4.52
CA ILE A 148 -2.64 5.61 -4.74
C ILE A 148 -2.30 6.38 -3.46
N TRP A 149 -2.69 5.89 -2.28
CA TRP A 149 -2.34 6.54 -1.02
C TRP A 149 -0.83 6.51 -0.75
N THR A 150 -0.14 5.44 -1.14
CA THR A 150 1.33 5.37 -1.05
C THR A 150 1.98 6.46 -1.92
N HIS A 151 1.51 6.61 -3.16
CA HIS A 151 1.96 7.66 -4.08
C HIS A 151 1.56 9.06 -3.62
N GLU A 152 0.38 9.23 -3.01
CA GLU A 152 -0.03 10.48 -2.36
C GLU A 152 0.99 10.89 -1.28
N GLN A 153 1.44 9.96 -0.43
CA GLN A 153 2.46 10.25 0.57
C GLN A 153 3.81 10.64 -0.05
N ASP A 154 4.17 10.09 -1.21
CA ASP A 154 5.37 10.51 -1.95
C ASP A 154 5.28 11.96 -2.42
N LEU A 155 4.11 12.35 -2.92
CA LEU A 155 3.86 13.74 -3.33
C LEU A 155 3.91 14.69 -2.14
N ARG A 156 3.30 14.31 -1.02
CA ARG A 156 3.32 15.12 0.21
C ARG A 156 4.73 15.36 0.72
N GLU A 157 5.58 14.34 0.70
CA GLU A 157 6.97 14.42 1.13
C GLU A 157 7.75 15.44 0.30
N VAL A 158 7.65 15.35 -1.04
CA VAL A 158 8.35 16.26 -1.94
C VAL A 158 7.77 17.67 -1.89
N LEU A 159 6.45 17.83 -1.88
CA LEU A 159 5.77 19.13 -1.89
C LEU A 159 5.75 19.83 -0.51
N GLY A 160 6.18 19.16 0.57
CA GLY A 160 6.12 19.69 1.93
C GLY A 160 4.68 19.91 2.39
N ARG A 161 3.82 18.89 2.23
CA ARG A 161 2.39 18.91 2.58
C ARG A 161 2.03 17.74 3.50
N PRO A 162 2.55 17.69 4.74
CA PRO A 162 2.32 16.58 5.65
C PRO A 162 0.83 16.40 5.95
N GLY A 163 0.38 15.14 6.08
CA GLY A 163 -1.02 14.81 6.38
C GLY A 163 -1.47 13.50 5.74
N GLY A 164 -2.75 13.17 5.90
CA GLY A 164 -3.35 11.98 5.29
C GLY A 164 -2.99 10.66 5.98
N LEU A 165 -2.35 10.70 7.16
CA LEU A 165 -1.96 9.51 7.93
C LEU A 165 -3.11 8.90 8.75
N ASP A 166 -4.23 9.60 8.87
CA ASP A 166 -5.51 9.16 9.46
C ASP A 166 -6.64 9.09 8.42
N ALA A 167 -6.31 9.29 7.15
CA ALA A 167 -7.28 9.19 6.06
C ALA A 167 -7.73 7.74 5.84
N PRO A 168 -8.89 7.50 5.19
CA PRO A 168 -9.33 6.15 4.83
C PRO A 168 -8.28 5.35 4.05
N GLY A 169 -7.48 6.00 3.20
CA GLY A 169 -6.35 5.36 2.51
C GLY A 169 -5.29 4.77 3.45
N ALA A 170 -4.95 5.49 4.53
CA ALA A 170 -4.03 5.00 5.57
C ALA A 170 -4.62 3.80 6.31
N ALA A 171 -5.92 3.84 6.64
CA ALA A 171 -6.61 2.73 7.28
C ALA A 171 -6.62 1.47 6.39
N VAL A 172 -6.92 1.63 5.09
CA VAL A 172 -6.88 0.53 4.11
C VAL A 172 -5.47 -0.03 3.96
N PHE A 173 -4.44 0.82 3.90
CA PHE A 173 -3.05 0.39 3.85
C PHE A 173 -2.69 -0.44 5.09
N LEU A 174 -2.97 0.06 6.30
CA LEU A 174 -2.65 -0.64 7.54
C LEU A 174 -3.40 -1.98 7.66
N ALA A 175 -4.67 -2.03 7.24
CA ALA A 175 -5.42 -3.27 7.20
C ALA A 175 -4.86 -4.27 6.17
N GLY A 176 -4.37 -3.77 5.02
CA GLY A 176 -3.63 -4.57 4.04
C GLY A 176 -2.34 -5.14 4.63
N PHE A 177 -1.56 -4.29 5.27
CA PHE A 177 -0.32 -4.67 5.95
C PHE A 177 -0.56 -5.71 7.07
N GLU A 178 -1.59 -5.53 7.89
CA GLU A 178 -1.99 -6.50 8.93
C GLU A 178 -2.26 -7.89 8.33
N ARG A 179 -2.95 -7.95 7.18
CA ARG A 179 -3.20 -9.23 6.47
C ARG A 179 -1.92 -9.83 5.89
N SER A 180 -0.98 -9.00 5.42
CA SER A 180 0.28 -9.46 4.84
C SER A 180 1.32 -9.88 5.87
N PHE A 181 1.29 -9.31 7.09
CA PHE A 181 2.35 -9.49 8.08
C PHE A 181 2.60 -10.95 8.49
N PRO A 182 1.59 -11.82 8.70
CA PRO A 182 1.82 -13.25 8.92
C PRO A 182 2.57 -13.93 7.78
N VAL A 183 2.22 -13.63 6.53
CA VAL A 183 2.88 -14.22 5.34
C VAL A 183 4.34 -13.76 5.29
N LEU A 184 4.60 -12.47 5.49
CA LEU A 184 5.96 -11.94 5.57
C LEU A 184 6.79 -12.62 6.67
N ALA A 185 6.22 -12.81 7.85
CA ALA A 185 6.89 -13.45 8.96
C ALA A 185 7.24 -14.91 8.67
N ALA A 186 6.32 -15.65 8.03
CA ALA A 186 6.53 -17.04 7.66
C ALA A 186 7.56 -17.21 6.52
N GLU A 187 7.54 -16.32 5.52
CA GLU A 187 8.33 -16.49 4.29
C GLU A 187 9.66 -15.77 4.29
N ARG A 188 9.81 -14.65 5.03
CA ARG A 188 10.94 -13.72 4.87
C ARG A 188 11.76 -13.48 6.13
N MET A 189 11.24 -13.81 7.31
CA MET A 189 11.89 -13.46 8.59
C MET A 189 12.63 -14.62 9.25
N GLU A 190 12.43 -15.86 8.79
CA GLU A 190 13.12 -17.08 9.26
C GLU A 190 13.14 -17.23 10.78
N LEU A 191 11.99 -16.95 11.42
CA LEU A 191 11.89 -16.88 12.87
C LEU A 191 11.72 -18.27 13.52
N PRO A 192 12.40 -18.54 14.66
CA PRO A 192 12.22 -19.80 15.39
C PRO A 192 10.78 -20.00 15.86
N GLU A 193 10.33 -21.26 15.92
CA GLU A 193 9.05 -21.65 16.49
C GLU A 193 8.85 -21.09 17.92
N GLY A 194 7.66 -20.57 18.20
CA GLY A 194 7.31 -19.90 19.46
C GLY A 194 7.72 -18.42 19.57
N THR A 195 8.60 -17.93 18.69
CA THR A 195 8.96 -16.50 18.65
C THR A 195 7.74 -15.66 18.34
N ALA A 196 7.52 -14.60 19.12
CA ALA A 196 6.47 -13.63 18.87
C ALA A 196 7.05 -12.26 18.50
N VAL A 197 6.47 -11.64 17.48
CA VAL A 197 6.81 -10.27 17.06
C VAL A 197 5.54 -9.43 17.07
N ILE A 198 5.63 -8.26 17.68
CA ILE A 198 4.53 -7.31 17.80
C ILE A 198 4.98 -5.97 17.25
N LEU A 199 4.16 -5.37 16.38
CA LEU A 199 4.29 -4.02 15.89
C LEU A 199 3.21 -3.15 16.54
N ASP A 200 3.65 -2.17 17.33
CA ASP A 200 2.81 -1.14 17.93
C ASP A 200 2.87 0.12 17.06
N CYS A 201 1.84 0.31 16.23
CA CYS A 201 1.67 1.49 15.40
C CYS A 201 1.07 2.63 16.24
N THR A 202 1.82 3.74 16.33
CA THR A 202 1.45 4.94 17.10
C THR A 202 1.28 6.14 16.17
N GLY A 203 0.47 7.14 16.53
CA GLY A 203 0.27 8.32 15.68
C GLY A 203 -1.19 8.49 15.22
N PRO A 204 -1.45 9.22 14.12
CA PRO A 204 -2.80 9.54 13.67
C PRO A 204 -3.67 8.30 13.38
N ALA A 205 -3.05 7.22 12.88
CA ALA A 205 -3.63 5.89 12.90
C ALA A 205 -2.88 4.99 13.90
N THR A 206 -3.62 4.29 14.74
CA THR A 206 -3.09 3.46 15.81
C THR A 206 -3.49 2.00 15.61
N GLY A 207 -2.66 1.08 16.04
CA GLY A 207 -2.97 -0.34 15.90
C GLY A 207 -1.89 -1.21 16.49
N ARG A 208 -2.24 -2.46 16.79
CA ARG A 208 -1.29 -3.44 17.30
C ARG A 208 -1.40 -4.71 16.46
N ILE A 209 -0.35 -4.98 15.69
CA ILE A 209 -0.26 -6.10 14.76
C ILE A 209 0.76 -7.06 15.33
N GLY A 210 0.51 -8.36 15.30
CA GLY A 210 1.46 -9.30 15.89
C GLY A 210 1.28 -10.70 15.38
N VAL A 211 2.38 -11.45 15.39
CA VAL A 211 2.45 -12.84 14.94
C VAL A 211 3.20 -13.67 15.97
N ARG A 212 2.87 -14.96 16.05
CA ARG A 212 3.67 -15.97 16.72
C ARG A 212 3.98 -17.10 15.76
N MET A 213 5.25 -17.45 15.69
CA MET A 213 5.69 -18.57 14.86
C MET A 213 5.22 -19.89 15.43
N GLY A 214 4.73 -20.74 14.56
CA GLY A 214 4.23 -22.06 14.88
C GLY A 214 4.26 -22.94 13.65
N ARG A 215 3.38 -23.93 13.64
CA ARG A 215 3.13 -24.80 12.49
C ARG A 215 1.67 -24.73 12.09
N ASN A 216 1.40 -24.98 10.81
CA ASN A 216 0.05 -25.24 10.32
C ASN A 216 -0.33 -26.72 10.56
N PRO A 217 -1.59 -27.15 10.28
CA PRO A 217 -2.02 -28.55 10.45
C PRO A 217 -1.18 -29.58 9.69
N GLU A 218 -0.56 -29.19 8.56
CA GLU A 218 0.34 -30.04 7.77
C GLU A 218 1.79 -30.05 8.30
N GLY A 219 2.06 -29.38 9.42
CA GLY A 219 3.37 -29.35 10.06
C GLY A 219 4.39 -28.40 9.44
N ARG A 220 3.99 -27.55 8.47
CA ARG A 220 4.85 -26.54 7.83
C ARG A 220 4.99 -25.28 8.69
N PRO A 221 6.10 -24.53 8.60
CA PRO A 221 6.24 -23.24 9.26
C PRO A 221 5.06 -22.31 8.97
N TRP A 222 4.53 -21.68 10.00
CA TRP A 222 3.37 -20.79 9.92
C TRP A 222 3.49 -19.65 10.93
N ALA A 223 2.89 -18.50 10.62
CA ALA A 223 2.80 -17.38 11.54
C ALA A 223 1.33 -17.16 11.95
N HIS A 224 1.04 -17.34 13.24
CA HIS A 224 -0.29 -17.18 13.81
C HIS A 224 -0.50 -15.73 14.24
N ALA A 225 -1.54 -15.06 13.70
CA ALA A 225 -1.85 -13.69 14.10
C ALA A 225 -2.28 -13.62 15.59
N LEU A 226 -1.79 -12.62 16.32
CA LEU A 226 -2.02 -12.45 17.76
C LEU A 226 -3.22 -11.57 18.10
N PHE A 227 -3.61 -10.68 17.19
CA PHE A 227 -4.61 -9.65 17.42
C PHE A 227 -5.62 -9.60 16.26
N SER A 228 -6.15 -10.75 15.82
CA SER A 228 -7.18 -10.76 14.78
C SER A 228 -8.48 -10.16 15.31
N GLY A 229 -8.96 -9.08 14.68
CA GLY A 229 -10.30 -8.53 14.91
C GLY A 229 -11.45 -9.35 14.32
N GLY A 230 -11.15 -10.48 13.66
CA GLY A 230 -12.14 -11.41 13.09
C GLY A 230 -12.66 -12.41 14.12
N ALA A 231 -13.97 -12.66 14.10
CA ALA A 231 -14.71 -13.48 15.06
C ALA A 231 -14.55 -15.01 14.87
N ASP A 232 -13.64 -15.47 14.01
CA ASP A 232 -13.37 -16.90 13.88
C ASP A 232 -12.17 -17.29 14.75
N PRO A 233 -12.40 -18.03 15.86
CA PRO A 233 -11.30 -18.65 16.58
C PRO A 233 -10.65 -19.65 15.62
N VAL A 234 -9.51 -19.28 15.04
CA VAL A 234 -8.61 -20.26 14.43
C VAL A 234 -8.40 -21.34 15.48
N GLU A 235 -8.76 -22.58 15.16
CA GLU A 235 -8.59 -23.73 16.06
C GLU A 235 -7.24 -23.60 16.75
N SER A 236 -7.30 -23.51 18.07
CA SER A 236 -6.15 -23.20 18.93
C SER A 236 -5.16 -24.36 18.89
N THR A 237 -4.35 -24.39 17.83
CA THR A 237 -3.11 -25.14 17.83
C THR A 237 -2.32 -24.61 19.03
N PRO A 238 -1.94 -25.44 20.01
CA PRO A 238 -1.23 -24.97 21.18
C PRO A 238 0.04 -24.24 20.72
N LEU A 239 0.05 -22.92 20.87
CA LEU A 239 1.19 -22.13 20.48
C LEU A 239 2.28 -22.35 21.51
N VAL A 240 3.48 -22.73 21.05
CA VAL A 240 4.65 -22.79 21.91
C VAL A 240 4.92 -21.39 22.44
N GLU A 241 4.93 -21.22 23.76
CA GLU A 241 5.34 -19.96 24.37
C GLU A 241 6.83 -19.72 24.12
N GLY A 242 7.18 -18.48 23.80
CA GLY A 242 8.54 -18.11 23.45
C GLY A 242 8.79 -16.61 23.65
N PRO A 243 10.02 -16.14 23.36
CA PRO A 243 10.39 -14.75 23.53
C PRO A 243 9.50 -13.85 22.65
N THR A 244 9.18 -12.67 23.19
CA THR A 244 8.39 -11.66 22.48
C THR A 244 9.24 -10.42 22.25
N THR A 245 9.30 -9.96 21.01
CA THR A 245 9.89 -8.67 20.64
C THR A 245 8.80 -7.72 20.18
N THR A 246 8.70 -6.56 20.83
CA THR A 246 7.77 -5.48 20.48
C THR A 246 8.53 -4.34 19.84
N ILE A 247 8.06 -3.86 18.69
CA ILE A 247 8.60 -2.73 17.95
C ILE A 247 7.53 -1.64 17.91
N ALA A 248 7.78 -0.50 18.53
CA ALA A 248 6.89 0.65 18.50
C ALA A 248 7.41 1.68 17.50
N LEU A 249 6.56 2.12 16.58
CA LEU A 249 6.90 3.09 15.53
C LEU A 249 5.66 3.91 15.13
N SER A 250 5.89 5.07 14.52
CA SER A 250 4.78 5.93 14.11
C SER A 250 4.04 5.38 12.88
N THR A 251 2.81 5.85 12.61
CA THR A 251 2.06 5.54 11.38
C THR A 251 2.91 5.84 10.15
N ASP A 252 3.58 6.99 10.13
CA ASP A 252 4.52 7.38 9.08
C ASP A 252 5.67 6.36 8.97
N ALA A 253 6.39 6.09 10.07
CA ALA A 253 7.52 5.17 10.03
C ALA A 253 7.12 3.76 9.54
N LEU A 254 6.00 3.23 10.04
CA LEU A 254 5.51 1.91 9.63
C LEU A 254 5.14 1.87 8.16
N THR A 255 4.30 2.81 7.72
CA THR A 255 3.75 2.80 6.36
C THR A 255 4.81 3.11 5.32
N ARG A 256 5.71 4.08 5.58
CA ARG A 256 6.83 4.38 4.67
C ARG A 256 7.83 3.24 4.61
N ARG A 257 8.07 2.52 5.72
CA ARG A 257 8.90 1.31 5.69
C ARG A 257 8.24 0.18 4.90
N ALA A 258 6.98 -0.10 5.17
CA ALA A 258 6.21 -1.14 4.50
C ALA A 258 6.00 -0.85 3.00
N ALA A 259 6.01 0.41 2.58
CA ALA A 259 6.00 0.84 1.19
C ALA A 259 7.41 0.88 0.53
N GLY A 260 8.45 0.42 1.23
CA GLY A 260 9.82 0.41 0.71
C GLY A 260 10.45 1.81 0.54
N ARG A 261 9.87 2.86 1.11
CA ARG A 261 10.28 4.27 0.87
C ARG A 261 11.23 4.83 1.92
N ARG A 262 11.46 4.07 2.98
CA ARG A 262 12.43 4.42 4.02
C ARG A 262 13.18 3.16 4.45
N ALA A 263 14.50 3.24 4.54
CA ALA A 263 15.32 2.15 5.05
C ALA A 263 15.18 2.06 6.58
N THR A 264 15.40 0.87 7.14
CA THR A 264 15.33 0.66 8.59
C THR A 264 16.27 1.57 9.38
N ALA A 265 17.46 1.87 8.84
CA ALA A 265 18.44 2.76 9.45
C ALA A 265 17.96 4.22 9.60
N ASP A 266 16.96 4.63 8.80
CA ASP A 266 16.40 5.98 8.82
C ASP A 266 15.08 6.07 9.61
N LEU A 267 14.65 4.97 10.23
CA LEU A 267 13.42 4.93 11.02
C LEU A 267 13.66 5.35 12.47
N ALA A 268 12.72 6.14 12.99
CA ALA A 268 12.54 6.28 14.43
C ALA A 268 11.61 5.18 14.94
N TYR A 269 12.13 4.28 15.77
CA TYR A 269 11.37 3.21 16.43
C TYR A 269 11.96 2.91 17.82
N GLN A 270 11.18 2.20 18.65
CA GLN A 270 11.60 1.70 19.95
C GLN A 270 11.42 0.19 20.01
N VAL A 271 12.31 -0.50 20.69
CA VAL A 271 12.25 -1.95 20.85
C VAL A 271 12.17 -2.33 22.32
N THR A 272 11.33 -3.31 22.61
CA THR A 272 11.36 -4.08 23.85
C THR A 272 11.53 -5.55 23.49
N GLY A 273 12.66 -6.15 23.86
CA GLY A 273 13.02 -7.52 23.48
C GLY A 273 14.35 -7.58 22.73
N ASP A 274 14.40 -8.31 21.62
CA ASP A 274 15.60 -8.53 20.82
C ASP A 274 15.74 -7.45 19.72
N GLU A 275 16.74 -6.58 19.87
CA GLU A 275 17.04 -5.50 18.91
C GLU A 275 17.46 -6.03 17.53
N ALA A 276 18.26 -7.10 17.48
CA ALA A 276 18.72 -7.65 16.22
C ALA A 276 17.57 -8.30 15.45
N LEU A 277 16.65 -8.95 16.16
CA LEU A 277 15.39 -9.43 15.59
C LEU A 277 14.54 -8.26 15.08
N ALA A 278 14.41 -7.17 15.84
CA ALA A 278 13.63 -6.01 15.41
C ALA A 278 14.10 -5.44 14.07
N VAL A 279 15.42 -5.29 13.89
CA VAL A 279 16.01 -4.84 12.62
C VAL A 279 15.67 -5.81 11.47
N ARG A 280 15.85 -7.13 11.66
CA ARG A 280 15.51 -8.12 10.63
C ARG A 280 14.03 -8.08 10.24
N VAL A 281 13.14 -7.92 11.22
CA VAL A 281 11.70 -7.78 10.99
C VAL A 281 11.43 -6.53 10.15
N LEU A 282 11.97 -5.38 10.55
CA LEU A 282 11.83 -4.12 9.83
C LEU A 282 12.36 -4.23 8.40
N ASP A 283 13.50 -4.90 8.18
CA ASP A 283 14.07 -5.15 6.85
C ASP A 283 13.19 -6.03 5.95
N ALA A 284 12.30 -6.84 6.52
CA ALA A 284 11.40 -7.72 5.78
C ALA A 284 9.98 -7.13 5.55
N LEU A 285 9.67 -5.90 6.00
CA LEU A 285 8.30 -5.36 5.99
C LEU A 285 7.76 -4.89 4.63
N VAL A 286 8.57 -4.83 3.58
CA VAL A 286 8.14 -4.26 2.29
C VAL A 286 7.04 -5.12 1.65
N ILE A 287 5.85 -4.54 1.45
CA ILE A 287 4.67 -5.19 0.84
C ILE A 287 4.29 -4.62 -0.53
N THR A 288 4.87 -3.50 -0.92
CA THR A 288 4.68 -2.92 -2.24
C THR A 288 5.75 -3.44 -3.20
N PRO A 289 5.45 -3.54 -4.51
CA PRO A 289 6.46 -3.83 -5.54
C PRO A 289 7.60 -2.81 -5.54
#